data_AF-A0A4U1BG34-F1
#
_entry.id   AF-A0A4U1BG34-F1
#
_cell.length_a   1.000
_cell.length_b   1.000
_cell.length_c   1.000
_cell.angle_alpha   90.00
_cell.angle_beta   90.00
_cell.angle_gamma   90.00
#
_symmetry.space_group_name_H-M   'P 1'
#
loop_
_entity.id
_entity.type
_entity.pdbx_description
1 polymer ?
#
loop_
_entity_poly.entity_id
_entity_poly.type
_entity_poly.pdbx_seq_one_letter_code
_entity_poly.pdbx_strand_id
1 'polypeptide(L)'
;MNTELARFGLFSGQLLTQALAVLSTLSKPSVVAQSSLKKNIQLSQIKAESLVLQKDAQTLEGLQQAIETSLLSLDDLDRYSGLSDADHHGIEMALSNMVLVNNRARALQQRMNNVVPFPKRYA
;
A
#
# COMPACT_ATOMS: atom_id res chain seq x y z
N MET A 1 -19.98 -3.41 -0.78
CA MET A 1 -18.82 -2.73 -0.17
C MET A 1 -17.96 -3.68 0.66
N ASN A 2 -18.48 -4.34 1.71
CA ASN A 2 -17.68 -5.20 2.60
C ASN A 2 -16.86 -6.30 1.88
N THR A 3 -17.47 -7.01 0.92
CA THR A 3 -16.76 -8.02 0.11
C THR A 3 -15.70 -7.41 -0.80
N GLU A 4 -15.91 -6.18 -1.29
CA GLU A 4 -14.93 -5.47 -2.13
C GLU A 4 -13.73 -5.01 -1.30
N LEU A 5 -13.96 -4.50 -0.09
CA LEU A 5 -12.90 -4.14 0.86
C LEU A 5 -12.07 -5.36 1.29
N ALA A 6 -12.72 -6.50 1.54
CA ALA A 6 -12.02 -7.74 1.86
C ALA A 6 -11.15 -8.25 0.70
N ARG A 7 -11.68 -8.24 -0.53
CA ARG A 7 -10.90 -8.61 -1.73
C ARG A 7 -9.75 -7.64 -1.97
N PHE A 8 -9.99 -6.35 -1.75
CA PHE A 8 -8.94 -5.34 -1.86
C PHE A 8 -7.85 -5.53 -0.80
N GLY A 9 -8.21 -5.86 0.45
CA GLY A 9 -7.25 -6.20 1.50
C GLY A 9 -6.36 -7.39 1.12
N LEU A 10 -6.94 -8.47 0.60
CA LEU A 10 -6.18 -9.64 0.11
C LEU A 10 -5.24 -9.29 -1.05
N PHE A 11 -5.75 -8.57 -2.04
CA PHE A 11 -4.96 -8.09 -3.18
C PHE A 11 -3.79 -7.19 -2.75
N SER A 12 -4.06 -6.24 -1.85
CA SER A 12 -3.06 -5.33 -1.30
C SER A 12 -1.98 -6.11 -0.54
N GLY A 13 -2.38 -7.07 0.30
CA GLY A 13 -1.44 -7.93 1.02
C GLY A 13 -0.49 -8.69 0.11
N GLN A 14 -0.98 -9.23 -1.01
CA GLN A 14 -0.15 -9.92 -2.00
C GLN A 14 0.88 -8.98 -2.64
N LEU A 15 0.46 -7.79 -3.09
CA LEU A 15 1.37 -6.82 -3.70
C LEU A 15 2.42 -6.27 -2.73
N LEU A 16 2.03 -6.04 -1.47
CA LEU A 16 2.94 -5.59 -0.41
C LEU A 16 3.95 -6.69 -0.05
N THR A 17 3.53 -7.95 -0.06
CA THR A 17 4.42 -9.10 0.15
C THR A 17 5.44 -9.22 -0.98
N GLN A 18 5.02 -9.03 -2.23
CA GLN A 18 5.93 -9.00 -3.38
C GLN A 18 6.92 -7.83 -3.28
N ALA A 19 6.45 -6.63 -2.92
CA ALA A 19 7.33 -5.47 -2.71
C ALA A 19 8.37 -5.74 -1.60
N LEU A 20 7.97 -6.34 -0.48
CA LEU A 20 8.90 -6.73 0.60
C LEU A 20 9.92 -7.78 0.16
N ALA A 21 9.51 -8.76 -0.63
CA ALA A 21 10.39 -9.78 -1.16
C ALA A 21 11.49 -9.14 -2.02
N VAL A 22 11.12 -8.23 -2.92
CA VAL A 22 12.07 -7.51 -3.77
C VAL A 22 13.04 -6.64 -2.95
N LEU A 23 12.53 -5.89 -1.96
CA LEU A 23 13.40 -5.11 -1.07
C LEU A 23 14.34 -5.98 -0.22
N SER A 24 14.02 -7.26 -0.05
CA SER A 24 14.85 -8.23 0.67
C SER A 24 15.96 -8.84 -0.19
N THR A 25 15.85 -8.75 -1.51
CA THR A 25 16.88 -9.22 -2.46
C THR A 25 17.87 -8.13 -2.87
N LEU A 26 17.59 -6.86 -2.54
CA LEU A 26 18.45 -5.73 -2.87
C LEU A 26 19.83 -5.88 -2.22
N SER A 27 20.87 -5.79 -3.06
CA SER A 27 22.21 -6.26 -2.71
C SER A 27 23.03 -5.25 -1.89
N LYS A 28 22.63 -3.97 -1.86
CA LYS A 28 23.00 -2.93 -0.86
C LYS A 28 22.41 -1.55 -1.24
N PRO A 29 21.52 -1.01 -0.40
CA PRO A 29 21.46 0.41 -0.09
C PRO A 29 21.72 0.60 1.41
N SER A 30 21.83 1.86 1.85
CA SER A 30 21.82 2.26 3.26
C SER A 30 20.91 1.35 4.11
N VAL A 31 21.52 0.52 4.96
CA VAL A 31 20.83 -0.46 5.84
C VAL A 31 19.70 0.20 6.64
N VAL A 32 19.85 1.49 6.94
CA VAL A 32 18.89 2.31 7.67
C VAL A 32 17.65 2.65 6.82
N ALA A 33 17.85 3.14 5.58
CA ALA A 33 16.73 3.49 4.69
C ALA A 33 15.91 2.25 4.31
N GLN A 34 16.58 1.12 4.06
CA GLN A 34 15.91 -0.15 3.84
C GLN A 34 15.13 -0.65 5.07
N SER A 35 15.70 -0.51 6.27
CA SER A 35 15.06 -0.99 7.50
C SER A 35 13.76 -0.23 7.79
N SER A 36 13.79 1.10 7.64
CA SER A 36 12.60 1.95 7.80
C SER A 36 11.56 1.66 6.72
N LEU A 37 11.97 1.53 5.46
CA LEU A 37 11.05 1.21 4.36
C LEU A 37 10.39 -0.16 4.55
N LYS A 38 11.16 -1.19 4.91
CA LYS A 38 10.65 -2.53 5.22
C LYS A 38 9.61 -2.49 6.35
N LYS A 39 9.89 -1.76 7.44
CA LYS A 39 8.93 -1.58 8.54
C LYS A 39 7.64 -0.89 8.08
N ASN A 40 7.73 0.15 7.25
CA ASN A 40 6.56 0.87 6.75
C ASN A 40 5.69 -0.02 5.83
N ILE A 41 6.31 -0.84 4.99
CA ILE A 41 5.58 -1.77 4.12
C ILE A 41 4.99 -2.92 4.94
N GLN A 42 5.68 -3.43 5.96
CA GLN A 42 5.12 -4.40 6.92
C GLN A 42 3.90 -3.82 7.65
N LEU A 43 3.96 -2.56 8.09
CA LEU A 43 2.81 -1.89 8.69
C LEU A 43 1.63 -1.80 7.70
N SER A 44 1.92 -1.45 6.44
CA SER A 44 0.91 -1.43 5.37
C SER A 44 0.29 -2.83 5.17
N GLN A 45 1.09 -3.89 5.25
CA GLN A 45 0.60 -5.26 5.14
C GLN A 45 -0.34 -5.63 6.30
N ILE A 46 0.03 -5.29 7.54
CA ILE A 46 -0.83 -5.49 8.72
C ILE A 46 -2.15 -4.73 8.56
N LYS A 47 -2.12 -3.51 8.00
CA LYS A 47 -3.33 -2.73 7.70
C LYS A 47 -4.17 -3.38 6.60
N ALA A 48 -3.56 -3.96 5.58
CA ALA A 48 -4.26 -4.70 4.53
C ALA A 48 -4.97 -5.94 5.09
N GLU A 49 -4.32 -6.71 5.96
CA GLU A 49 -4.91 -7.84 6.69
C GLU A 49 -6.05 -7.38 7.60
N SER A 50 -5.84 -6.27 8.33
CA SER A 50 -6.88 -5.66 9.16
C SER A 50 -8.10 -5.28 8.33
N LEU A 51 -7.91 -4.78 7.09
CA LEU A 51 -9.01 -4.43 6.20
C LEU A 51 -9.82 -5.65 5.75
N VAL A 52 -9.19 -6.82 5.60
CA VAL A 52 -9.90 -8.08 5.35
C VAL A 52 -10.85 -8.43 6.51
N LEU A 53 -10.41 -8.18 7.73
CA LEU A 53 -11.17 -8.49 8.94
C LEU A 53 -12.27 -7.45 9.19
N GLN A 54 -11.89 -6.17 9.27
CA GLN A 54 -12.74 -5.07 9.74
C GLN A 54 -13.65 -4.51 8.64
N LYS A 55 -13.13 -4.38 7.40
CA LYS A 55 -13.89 -3.96 6.21
C LYS A 55 -14.56 -2.59 6.37
N ASP A 56 -13.90 -1.65 7.03
CA ASP A 56 -14.41 -0.31 7.26
C ASP A 56 -13.54 0.79 6.63
N ALA A 57 -14.08 2.01 6.61
CA ALA A 57 -13.47 3.18 5.99
C ALA A 57 -12.19 3.62 6.71
N GLN A 58 -12.17 3.49 8.04
CA GLN A 58 -11.04 3.91 8.86
C GLN A 58 -9.83 3.00 8.63
N THR A 59 -10.05 1.69 8.50
CA THR A 59 -8.98 0.75 8.14
C THR A 59 -8.47 1.02 6.71
N LEU A 60 -9.36 1.35 5.77
CA LEU A 60 -8.99 1.70 4.39
C LEU A 60 -8.14 2.98 4.35
N GLU A 61 -8.51 4.00 5.11
CA GLU A 61 -7.75 5.24 5.26
C GLU A 61 -6.38 5.00 5.91
N GLY A 62 -6.34 4.22 6.99
CA GLY A 62 -5.08 3.84 7.62
C GLY A 62 -4.15 3.06 6.69
N LEU A 63 -4.71 2.20 5.82
CA LEU A 63 -3.93 1.50 4.79
C LEU A 63 -3.37 2.48 3.75
N GLN A 64 -4.19 3.41 3.24
CA GLN A 64 -3.73 4.40 2.27
C GLN A 64 -2.61 5.27 2.82
N GLN A 65 -2.76 5.81 4.04
CA GLN A 65 -1.75 6.66 4.67
C GLN A 65 -0.43 5.90 4.89
N ALA A 66 -0.50 4.63 5.29
CA ALA A 66 0.68 3.78 5.44
C ALA A 66 1.41 3.58 4.10
N ILE A 67 0.67 3.37 3.02
CA ILE A 67 1.22 3.24 1.67
C ILE A 67 1.84 4.55 1.19
N GLU A 68 1.19 5.69 1.39
CA GLU A 68 1.73 7.00 1.02
C GLU A 68 3.05 7.29 1.74
N THR A 69 3.15 6.94 3.02
CA THR A 69 4.39 7.05 3.80
C THR A 69 5.50 6.17 3.22
N SER A 70 5.16 4.93 2.85
CA SER A 70 6.10 4.02 2.20
C SER A 70 6.52 4.50 0.81
N LEU A 71 5.62 5.08 0.00
CA LEU A 71 5.93 5.61 -1.33
C LEU A 71 6.98 6.72 -1.26
N LEU A 72 6.86 7.65 -0.30
CA LEU A 72 7.87 8.69 -0.08
C LEU A 72 9.25 8.09 0.22
N SER A 73 9.30 7.09 1.10
CA SER A 73 10.56 6.41 1.46
C SER A 73 11.15 5.59 0.31
N LEU A 74 10.33 5.16 -0.66
CA LEU A 74 10.74 4.31 -1.78
C LEU A 74 11.25 5.14 -2.96
N ASP A 75 10.67 6.32 -3.20
CA ASP A 75 11.19 7.33 -4.14
C ASP A 75 12.56 7.87 -3.67
N ASP A 76 12.73 8.10 -2.36
CA ASP A 76 14.03 8.47 -1.78
C ASP A 76 15.10 7.38 -1.98
N LEU A 77 14.69 6.11 -1.95
CA LEU A 77 15.59 4.97 -2.15
C LEU A 77 16.02 4.83 -3.62
N ASP A 78 15.09 5.03 -4.56
CA ASP A 78 15.34 4.95 -6.01
C ASP A 78 16.41 5.95 -6.49
N ARG A 79 16.49 7.10 -5.83
CA ARG A 79 17.47 8.16 -6.15
C ARG A 79 18.87 7.88 -5.62
N TYR A 80 19.10 6.74 -4.97
CA TYR A 80 20.40 6.42 -4.38
C TYR A 80 21.42 6.02 -5.46
N SER A 81 22.48 6.82 -5.62
CA SER A 81 23.48 6.69 -6.69
C SER A 81 24.34 5.41 -6.66
N GLY A 82 24.13 4.51 -5.68
CA GLY A 82 24.90 3.28 -5.50
C GLY A 82 24.15 1.99 -5.85
N LEU A 83 22.95 2.09 -6.42
CA LEU A 83 22.12 0.95 -6.80
C LEU A 83 22.55 0.37 -8.16
N SER A 84 22.52 -0.96 -8.29
CA SER A 84 22.69 -1.61 -9.60
C SER A 84 21.42 -1.49 -10.45
N ASP A 85 21.50 -1.73 -11.76
CA ASP A 85 20.31 -1.74 -12.64
C ASP A 85 19.25 -2.76 -12.16
N ALA A 86 19.70 -3.91 -11.63
CA ALA A 86 18.81 -4.91 -11.06
C ALA A 86 18.12 -4.43 -9.78
N ASP A 87 18.83 -3.66 -8.95
CA ASP A 87 18.26 -3.05 -7.75
C ASP A 87 17.22 -1.97 -8.12
N HIS A 88 17.52 -1.10 -9.09
CA HIS A 88 16.57 -0.11 -9.61
C HIS A 88 15.31 -0.78 -10.16
N HIS A 89 15.47 -1.81 -11.01
CA HIS A 89 14.34 -2.55 -11.55
C HIS A 89 13.46 -3.15 -10.44
N GLY A 90 14.09 -3.70 -9.40
CA GLY A 90 13.37 -4.20 -8.23
C GLY A 90 12.60 -3.09 -7.50
N ILE A 91 13.22 -1.92 -7.31
CA ILE A 91 12.59 -0.76 -6.68
C ILE A 91 11.42 -0.26 -7.52
N GLU A 92 11.54 -0.18 -8.85
CA GLU A 92 10.46 0.19 -9.76
C GLU A 92 9.27 -0.78 -9.68
N MET A 93 9.53 -2.08 -9.57
CA MET A 93 8.49 -3.10 -9.37
C MET A 93 7.76 -2.89 -8.03
N ALA A 94 8.52 -2.66 -6.96
CA ALA A 94 7.95 -2.37 -5.65
C ALA A 94 7.13 -1.07 -5.68
N LEU A 95 7.64 -0.02 -6.31
CA LEU A 95 6.95 1.27 -6.49
C LEU A 95 5.63 1.08 -7.25
N SER A 96 5.67 0.37 -8.37
CA SER A 96 4.50 0.09 -9.21
C SER A 96 3.41 -0.63 -8.43
N ASN A 97 3.79 -1.65 -7.65
CA ASN A 97 2.87 -2.38 -6.78
C ASN A 97 2.23 -1.45 -5.74
N MET A 98 3.03 -0.61 -5.08
CA MET A 98 2.52 0.31 -4.06
C MET A 98 1.63 1.41 -4.64
N VAL A 99 1.97 1.96 -5.81
CA VAL A 99 1.15 2.94 -6.53
C VAL A 99 -0.20 2.33 -6.93
N LEU A 100 -0.21 1.08 -7.40
CA LEU A 100 -1.45 0.38 -7.75
C LEU A 100 -2.38 0.22 -6.54
N VAL A 101 -1.83 -0.14 -5.37
CA VAL A 101 -2.62 -0.22 -4.14
C VAL A 101 -3.13 1.16 -3.73
N ASN A 102 -2.28 2.20 -3.76
CA ASN A 102 -2.68 3.56 -3.38
C ASN A 102 -3.82 4.10 -4.26
N ASN A 103 -3.68 3.99 -5.58
CA ASN A 103 -4.70 4.43 -6.53
C ASN A 103 -6.03 3.71 -6.31
N ARG A 104 -5.98 2.40 -6.00
CA ARG A 104 -7.19 1.63 -5.74
C ARG A 104 -7.81 1.97 -4.39
N ALA A 105 -7.00 2.24 -3.36
CA ALA A 105 -7.49 2.70 -2.06
C ALA A 105 -8.24 4.04 -2.21
N ARG A 106 -7.66 5.01 -2.92
CA ARG A 106 -8.29 6.31 -3.23
C ARG A 106 -9.62 6.14 -3.96
N ALA A 107 -9.67 5.30 -4.99
CA ALA A 107 -10.89 5.04 -5.73
C ALA A 107 -11.99 4.40 -4.84
N LEU A 108 -11.62 3.51 -3.93
CA LEU A 108 -12.55 2.90 -2.97
C LEU A 108 -13.05 3.92 -1.94
N GLN A 109 -12.19 4.77 -1.40
CA GLN A 109 -12.60 5.85 -0.50
C GLN A 109 -13.59 6.80 -1.16
N GLN A 110 -13.31 7.25 -2.38
CA GLN A 110 -14.23 8.11 -3.14
C GLN A 110 -15.60 7.46 -3.32
N ARG A 111 -15.63 6.15 -3.61
CA ARG A 111 -16.90 5.40 -3.71
C ARG A 111 -17.63 5.29 -2.38
N MET A 112 -16.91 5.13 -1.27
CA MET A 112 -17.51 5.10 0.08
C MET A 112 -18.10 6.47 0.45
N ASN A 113 -17.41 7.56 0.12
CA ASN A 113 -17.87 8.92 0.38
C ASN A 113 -19.04 9.33 -0.53
N ASN A 114 -19.15 8.75 -1.73
CA ASN A 114 -20.22 9.03 -2.69
C ASN A 114 -21.50 8.18 -2.48
N VAL A 115 -21.60 7.40 -1.39
CA VAL A 115 -22.85 6.71 -1.05
C VAL A 115 -23.83 7.74 -0.47
N VAL A 116 -24.66 8.31 -1.35
CA VAL A 116 -25.75 9.21 -0.96
C VAL A 116 -26.71 8.44 -0.04
N PRO A 117 -27.05 8.95 1.16
CA PRO A 117 -28.09 8.34 1.97
C PRO A 117 -29.41 8.38 1.18
N PHE A 118 -30.05 7.22 1.00
CA PHE A 118 -31.38 7.14 0.40
C PHE A 118 -32.30 8.17 1.08
N PRO A 119 -33.05 8.99 0.34
CA PRO A 119 -34.02 9.89 0.95
C PRO A 119 -35.02 9.04 1.73
N LYS A 120 -35.05 9.22 3.05
CA LYS A 120 -36.07 8.63 3.90
C LYS A 120 -37.40 9.10 3.31
N ARG A 121 -38.16 8.18 2.72
CA ARG A 121 -39.55 8.46 2.36
C ARG A 121 -40.26 8.75 3.67
N TYR A 122 -40.57 10.02 3.92
CA TYR A 122 -41.59 10.39 4.87
C TYR A 122 -42.90 9.82 4.31
N ALA A 123 -43.39 8.76 4.93
CA ALA A 123 -44.70 8.17 4.72
C ALA A 123 -45.37 8.06 6.08
#